data_AF-A0A7C2VS74-F1
#
_entry.id   AF-A0A7C2VS74-F1
#
_cell.length_a   1.000
_cell.length_b   1.000
_cell.length_c   1.000
_cell.angle_alpha   90.00
_cell.angle_beta   90.00
_cell.angle_gamma   90.00
#
_symmetry.space_group_name_H-M   'P 1'
#
loop_
_entity.id
_entity.type
_entity.pdbx_description
1 polymer ?
#
loop_
_entity_poly.entity_id
_entity_poly.type
_entity_poly.pdbx_seq_one_letter_code
_entity_poly.pdbx_strand_id
1 'polypeptide(L)'
;MGRIRQAVLHGIRGYGELLAFLVPVYTAVFLLGRWGVLEGLASKAEPFMAFVGLPGKAALAVVLGNLVNLYAALGAAAGLGLTPKEMSLLGLMLLTSHSQIL
;
A
#
# COMPACT_ATOMS: atom_id res chain seq x y z
N MET A 1 17.35 8.08 34.07
CA MET A 1 16.40 6.95 33.87
C MET A 1 14.98 7.34 33.43
N GLY A 2 14.38 8.45 33.91
CA GLY A 2 12.94 8.74 33.65
C GLY A 2 12.54 9.02 32.19
N ARG A 3 13.39 9.73 31.42
CA ARG A 3 13.06 10.16 30.04
C ARG A 3 12.96 9.00 29.04
N ILE A 4 13.82 7.98 29.17
CA ILE A 4 13.80 6.80 28.29
C ILE A 4 12.55 5.95 28.57
N ARG A 5 12.20 5.76 29.85
CA ARG A 5 11.00 5.01 30.23
C ARG A 5 9.72 5.65 29.70
N GLN A 6 9.63 6.98 29.75
CA GLN A 6 8.51 7.70 29.16
C GLN A 6 8.50 7.63 27.64
N ALA A 7 9.65 7.78 26.97
CA ALA A 7 9.74 7.62 25.51
C ALA A 7 9.27 6.23 25.04
N VAL A 8 9.67 5.17 25.73
CA VAL A 8 9.22 3.80 25.43
C VAL A 8 7.73 3.64 25.68
N LEU A 9 7.20 4.19 26.77
CA LEU A 9 5.76 4.13 27.07
C LEU A 9 4.93 4.85 26.00
N HIS A 10 5.37 6.04 25.59
CA HIS A 10 4.71 6.81 24.53
C HIS A 10 4.78 6.07 23.18
N GLY A 11 5.91 5.43 22.88
CA GLY A 11 6.06 4.62 21.67
C GLY A 11 5.11 3.42 21.66
N ILE A 12 5.03 2.66 22.76
CA ILE A 12 4.12 1.51 22.87
C ILE A 12 2.66 1.95 22.74
N ARG A 13 2.29 3.06 23.39
CA ARG A 13 0.92 3.57 23.34
C ARG A 13 0.53 4.04 21.94
N GLY A 14 1.41 4.81 21.29
CA GLY A 14 1.18 5.25 19.90
C GLY A 14 1.12 4.08 18.92
N TYR A 15 1.97 3.06 19.10
CA TYR A 15 1.92 1.85 18.30
C TYR A 15 0.60 1.07 18.51
N GLY A 16 0.10 1.03 19.75
CA GLY A 16 -1.19 0.43 20.07
C GLY A 16 -2.36 1.14 19.38
N GLU A 17 -2.34 2.47 19.33
CA GLU A 17 -3.36 3.27 18.63
C GLU A 17 -3.32 3.04 17.11
N LEU A 18 -2.11 2.99 16.52
CA LEU A 18 -1.92 2.64 15.12
C LEU A 18 -2.45 1.24 14.80
N LEU A 19 -2.13 0.24 15.64
CA LEU A 19 -2.62 -1.13 15.46
C LEU A 19 -4.15 -1.21 15.52
N ALA A 20 -4.77 -0.50 16.46
CA ALA A 20 -6.22 -0.49 16.59
C ALA A 20 -6.92 0.05 15.32
N PHE A 21 -6.27 0.94 14.57
CA PHE A 21 -6.77 1.44 13.28
C PHE A 21 -6.38 0.52 12.10
N LEU A 22 -5.13 0.05 12.05
CA LEU A 22 -4.61 -0.77 10.98
C LEU A 22 -5.33 -2.12 10.86
N VAL A 23 -5.53 -2.82 11.98
CA VAL A 23 -6.14 -4.16 11.99
C VAL A 23 -7.52 -4.22 11.32
N PRO A 24 -8.51 -3.37 11.66
CA PRO A 24 -9.82 -3.41 11.00
C PRO A 24 -9.76 -3.00 9.53
N VAL A 25 -8.95 -1.99 9.18
CA VAL A 25 -8.79 -1.55 7.78
C VAL A 25 -8.18 -2.68 6.94
N TYR A 26 -7.11 -3.31 7.41
CA TYR A 26 -6.48 -4.44 6.73
C TYR A 26 -7.43 -5.63 6.58
N THR A 27 -8.23 -5.91 7.61
CA THR A 27 -9.21 -6.99 7.55
C THR A 27 -10.28 -6.71 6.49
N ALA A 28 -10.81 -5.49 6.44
CA ALA A 28 -11.78 -5.08 5.43
C ALA A 28 -11.21 -5.19 4.01
N VAL A 29 -9.99 -4.69 3.80
CA VAL A 29 -9.28 -4.76 2.52
C VAL A 29 -9.00 -6.20 2.11
N PHE A 30 -8.57 -7.05 3.05
CA PHE A 30 -8.34 -8.47 2.78
C PHE A 30 -9.62 -9.17 2.32
N LEU A 31 -10.76 -8.86 2.93
CA LEU A 31 -12.06 -9.37 2.50
C LEU A 31 -12.46 -8.83 1.11
N LEU A 32 -12.26 -7.54 0.85
CA LEU A 32 -12.50 -6.94 -0.48
C LEU A 32 -11.63 -7.56 -1.57
N GLY A 33 -10.37 -7.89 -1.23
CA GLY A 33 -9.47 -8.64 -2.11
C GLY A 33 -9.99 -10.05 -2.38
N ARG A 34 -10.44 -10.77 -1.35
CA ARG A 34 -11.04 -12.11 -1.50
C ARG A 34 -12.28 -12.12 -2.39
N TRP A 35 -13.08 -11.04 -2.34
CA TRP A 35 -14.29 -10.89 -3.14
C TRP A 35 -14.01 -10.40 -4.58
N GLY A 36 -12.75 -10.19 -4.96
CA GLY A 36 -12.36 -9.73 -6.30
C GLY A 36 -12.71 -8.26 -6.60
N VAL A 37 -13.13 -7.49 -5.59
CA VAL A 37 -13.46 -6.06 -5.77
C VAL A 37 -12.20 -5.28 -6.15
N LEU A 38 -11.07 -5.60 -5.52
CA LEU A 38 -9.79 -4.94 -5.79
C LEU A 38 -9.25 -5.28 -7.19
N GLU A 39 -9.49 -6.49 -7.69
CA GLU A 39 -9.15 -6.90 -9.06
C GLU A 39 -10.04 -6.19 -10.09
N GLY A 40 -11.32 -5.99 -9.77
CA GLY A 40 -12.22 -5.17 -10.59
C GLY A 40 -11.84 -3.68 -10.63
N LEU A 41 -11.24 -3.14 -9.56
CA LEU A 41 -10.67 -1.79 -9.57
C LEU A 41 -9.34 -1.75 -10.33
N ALA A 42 -8.50 -2.78 -10.17
CA ALA A 42 -7.23 -2.89 -10.87
C ALA A 42 -7.43 -2.95 -12.39
N SER A 43 -8.39 -3.72 -12.90
CA SER A 43 -8.70 -3.80 -14.34
C SER A 43 -9.13 -2.45 -14.94
N LYS A 44 -9.84 -1.62 -14.17
CA LYS A 44 -10.16 -0.25 -14.59
C LYS A 44 -8.94 0.67 -14.62
N ALA A 45 -7.94 0.39 -13.79
CA ALA A 45 -6.68 1.14 -13.71
C ALA A 45 -5.59 0.61 -14.67
N GLU A 46 -5.74 -0.60 -15.23
CA GLU A 46 -4.84 -1.14 -16.26
C GLU A 46 -4.57 -0.20 -17.45
N PRO A 47 -5.57 0.48 -18.07
CA PRO A 47 -5.29 1.40 -19.18
C PRO A 47 -4.40 2.57 -18.76
N PHE A 48 -4.48 3.00 -17.49
CA PHE A 48 -3.59 4.02 -16.97
C PHE A 48 -2.16 3.48 -16.80
N MET A 49 -1.99 2.24 -16.36
CA MET A 49 -0.66 1.61 -16.27
C MET A 49 0.02 1.52 -17.65
N ALA A 50 -0.74 1.21 -18.70
CA ALA A 50 -0.22 1.17 -20.07
C ALA A 50 0.30 2.55 -20.54
N PHE A 51 -0.35 3.64 -20.13
CA PHE A 51 0.08 5.00 -20.46
C PHE A 51 1.44 5.37 -19.86
N VAL A 52 1.70 4.92 -18.62
CA VAL A 52 2.97 5.16 -17.91
C VAL A 52 4.05 4.10 -18.22
N GLY A 53 3.73 3.08 -19.01
CA GLY A 53 4.65 2.01 -19.37
C GLY A 53 4.86 0.97 -18.26
N LEU A 54 3.86 0.78 -17.39
CA LEU A 54 3.81 -0.29 -16.41
C LEU A 54 2.96 -1.47 -16.91
N PRO A 55 3.26 -2.71 -16.50
CA PRO A 55 2.44 -3.85 -16.84
C PRO A 55 1.11 -3.77 -16.08
N GLY A 56 0.00 -4.19 -16.69
CA GLY A 56 -1.35 -4.11 -16.10
C GLY A 56 -1.46 -4.74 -14.69
N LYS A 57 -0.70 -5.81 -14.44
CA LYS A 57 -0.58 -6.45 -13.12
C LYS A 57 -0.11 -5.51 -11.99
N ALA A 58 0.62 -4.43 -12.32
CA ALA A 58 1.05 -3.41 -11.36
C ALA A 58 -0.10 -2.50 -10.89
N ALA A 59 -1.24 -2.48 -11.61
CA ALA A 59 -2.41 -1.70 -11.23
C ALA A 59 -2.92 -2.09 -9.84
N LEU A 60 -2.88 -3.38 -9.50
CA LEU A 60 -3.30 -3.86 -8.18
C LEU A 60 -2.41 -3.28 -7.07
N ALA A 61 -1.10 -3.19 -7.29
CA ALA A 61 -0.17 -2.58 -6.34
C ALA A 61 -0.44 -1.09 -6.17
N VAL A 62 -0.77 -0.37 -7.26
CA VAL A 62 -1.17 1.05 -7.21
C VAL A 62 -2.47 1.25 -6.42
N VAL A 63 -3.48 0.43 -6.68
CA VAL A 63 -4.78 0.51 -5.98
C VAL A 63 -4.60 0.23 -4.49
N LEU A 64 -3.87 -0.83 -4.13
CA LEU A 64 -3.59 -1.18 -2.73
C LEU A 64 -2.76 -0.11 -2.02
N GLY A 65 -1.79 0.48 -2.71
CA GLY A 65 -0.96 1.54 -2.15
C GLY A 65 -1.74 2.78 -1.77
N ASN A 66 -2.70 3.17 -2.62
CA ASN A 66 -3.52 4.36 -2.42
C ASN A 66 -4.71 4.14 -1.48
N LEU A 67 -5.33 2.95 -1.49
CA LEU A 67 -6.50 2.66 -0.64
C LEU A 67 -6.15 2.15 0.76
N VAL A 68 -4.97 1.55 0.94
CA VAL A 68 -4.62 0.80 2.14
C VAL A 68 -3.38 1.39 2.79
N ASN A 69 -2.24 1.29 2.11
CA ASN A 69 -0.94 1.91 2.41
C ASN A 69 0.15 1.28 1.53
N LEU A 70 1.35 1.86 1.60
CA LEU A 70 2.54 1.42 0.89
C LEU A 70 3.02 -0.01 1.25
N TYR A 71 2.80 -0.51 2.47
CA TYR A 71 3.16 -1.90 2.82
C TYR A 71 2.28 -2.92 2.09
N ALA A 72 0.99 -2.63 1.90
CA ALA A 72 0.10 -3.48 1.10
C ALA A 72 0.52 -3.49 -0.38
N ALA A 73 0.87 -2.32 -0.93
CA ALA A 73 1.41 -2.22 -2.29
C ALA A 73 2.71 -3.02 -2.47
N LEU A 74 3.61 -2.96 -1.49
CA LEU A 74 4.86 -3.74 -1.49
C LEU A 74 4.58 -5.25 -1.52
N GLY A 75 3.65 -5.72 -0.68
CA GLY A 75 3.24 -7.13 -0.67
C GLY A 75 2.68 -7.59 -2.01
N ALA A 76 1.86 -6.77 -2.66
CA ALA A 76 1.35 -7.05 -4.00
C ALA A 76 2.47 -7.02 -5.05
N ALA A 77 3.32 -5.98 -5.06
CA ALA A 77 4.38 -5.80 -6.03
C ALA A 77 5.46 -6.89 -5.98
N ALA A 78 5.75 -7.42 -4.79
CA ALA A 78 6.75 -8.47 -4.58
C ALA A 78 6.45 -9.75 -5.38
N GLY A 79 5.17 -10.09 -5.58
CA GLY A 79 4.75 -11.28 -6.33
C GLY A 79 4.69 -11.09 -7.85
N LEU A 80 4.84 -9.86 -8.35
CA LEU A 80 4.59 -9.54 -9.76
C LEU A 80 5.78 -9.78 -10.69
N GLY A 81 6.99 -10.00 -10.16
CA GLY A 81 8.20 -10.17 -10.96
C GLY A 81 8.46 -8.95 -11.87
N LEU A 82 8.30 -7.74 -11.34
CA LEU A 82 8.57 -6.50 -12.06
C LEU A 82 10.08 -6.35 -12.30
N THR A 83 10.43 -5.79 -13.45
CA THR A 83 11.82 -5.38 -13.71
C THR A 83 12.24 -4.25 -12.77
N PRO A 84 13.54 -4.05 -12.50
CA PRO A 84 14.00 -2.95 -11.65
C PRO A 84 13.53 -1.57 -12.10
N LYS A 85 13.39 -1.37 -13.42
CA LYS A 85 12.84 -0.14 -14.01
C LYS A 85 11.37 0.05 -13.64
N GLU A 86 10.54 -0.98 -13.83
CA GLU A 86 9.11 -0.95 -13.50
C GLU A 86 8.89 -0.77 -12.00
N MET A 87 9.68 -1.46 -11.16
CA MET A 87 9.62 -1.31 -9.71
C MET A 87 9.95 0.13 -9.27
N SER A 88 10.96 0.75 -9.90
CA SER A 88 11.33 2.15 -9.62
C SER A 88 10.24 3.12 -10.05
N LEU A 89 9.61 2.89 -11.21
CA LEU A 89 8.52 3.73 -11.69
C LEU A 89 7.27 3.60 -10.82
N LEU A 90 6.91 2.37 -10.46
CA LEU A 90 5.83 2.08 -9.51
C LEU A 90 6.09 2.77 -8.16
N GLY A 91 7.32 2.65 -7.66
CA GLY A 91 7.75 3.31 -6.42
C GLY A 91 7.61 4.83 -6.49
N LEU A 92 8.10 5.45 -7.56
CA LEU A 92 7.97 6.89 -7.79
C LEU A 92 6.49 7.32 -7.78
N MET A 93 5.65 6.62 -8.54
CA MET A 93 4.21 6.93 -8.61
C MET A 93 3.53 6.80 -7.25
N LEU A 94 3.80 5.72 -6.52
CA LEU A 94 3.22 5.46 -5.20
C LEU A 94 3.70 6.47 -4.16
N LEU A 95 4.99 6.79 -4.13
CA LEU A 95 5.56 7.78 -3.21
C LEU A 95 5.02 9.18 -3.48
N THR A 96 4.92 9.59 -4.74
CA THR A 96 4.31 10.88 -5.11
C THR A 96 2.85 10.93 -4.70
N SER A 97 2.08 9.87 -4.99
CA SER A 97 0.66 9.82 -4.60
C SER A 97 0.52 9.87 -3.08
N HIS A 98 1.32 9.10 -2.35
CA HIS A 98 1.28 9.06 -0.90
C HIS A 98 1.75 10.35 -0.22
N SER A 99 2.59 11.15 -0.87
CA SER A 99 3.09 12.41 -0.29
C SER A 99 2.27 13.64 -0.67
N GLN A 100 1.50 13.59 -1.77
CA GLN A 100 0.72 14.73 -2.26
C GLN A 100 -0.80 14.57 -2.08
N ILE A 101 -1.31 13.34 -2.00
CA ILE A 101 -2.75 13.05 -1.96
C ILE A 101 -3.17 12.47 -0.60
N LEU A 102 -2.31 11.65 0.01
CA LEU A 102 -2.55 10.99 1.31
C LEU A 102 -1.82 11.71 2.45
#